data_AF-A0A2S9GPG5-F1
#
_entry.id   AF-A0A2S9GPG5-F1
#
_cell.length_a   1.000
_cell.length_b   1.000
_cell.length_c   1.000
_cell.angle_alpha   90.00
_cell.angle_beta   90.00
_cell.angle_gamma   90.00
#
_symmetry.space_group_name_H-M   'P 1'
#
loop_
_entity.id
_entity.type
_entity.pdbx_description
1 polymer ?
#
loop_
_entity_poly.entity_id
_entity_poly.type
_entity_poly.pdbx_seq_one_letter_code
_entity_poly.pdbx_strand_id
1 'polypeptide(L)' 'AAADRILGRLVKVTPSSKVVGDLALALVGAGVSADEFAADPERFDIPDSVIGFLRGELGDPPGGWPEPLRSKALA' A
#
# COMPACT_ATOMS: atom_id res chain seq x y z
N ALA A 1 7.59 -4.41 -8.69
CA ALA A 1 7.53 -3.30 -9.67
C ALA A 1 6.15 -2.63 -9.69
N ALA A 2 5.04 -3.38 -9.72
CA ALA A 2 3.69 -2.82 -9.73
C ALA A 2 3.27 -2.17 -8.39
N ALA A 3 3.48 -2.84 -7.24
CA ALA A 3 3.12 -2.32 -5.92
C ALA A 3 3.81 -0.97 -5.58
N ASP A 4 5.10 -0.85 -5.93
CA ASP A 4 5.88 0.38 -5.78
C ASP A 4 5.31 1.58 -6.57
N ARG A 5 4.69 1.29 -7.72
CA ARG A 5 4.09 2.29 -8.61
C ARG A 5 2.76 2.80 -8.05
N ILE A 6 1.96 1.91 -7.48
CA ILE A 6 0.64 2.20 -6.92
C ILE A 6 0.73 2.93 -5.59
N LEU A 7 1.78 2.64 -4.82
CA LEU A 7 2.09 3.37 -3.61
C LEU A 7 2.73 4.75 -3.87
N GLY A 8 2.87 5.17 -5.14
CA GLY A 8 3.30 6.54 -5.47
C GLY A 8 4.82 6.74 -5.55
N ARG A 9 5.59 5.70 -5.91
CA ARG A 9 7.07 5.73 -5.91
C ARG A 9 7.62 6.12 -4.54
N LEU A 10 7.31 5.30 -3.54
CA LEU A 10 7.85 5.48 -2.21
C LEU A 10 9.38 5.54 -2.25
N VAL A 11 9.96 6.52 -1.54
CA VAL A 11 11.40 6.51 -1.24
C VAL A 11 11.65 5.27 -0.38
N LYS A 12 12.35 4.27 -0.95
CA LYS A 12 12.71 3.03 -0.26
C LYS A 12 13.78 3.30 0.79
N VAL A 13 13.35 3.73 1.96
CA VAL A 13 14.18 3.78 3.17
C VAL A 13 13.43 3.04 4.27
N THR A 14 14.15 2.17 4.98
CA THR A 14 13.67 1.34 6.09
C THR A 14 12.90 2.23 7.05
N PRO A 15 11.57 2.08 7.22
CA PRO A 15 10.78 0.82 7.27
C PRO A 15 9.78 0.59 6.12
N SER A 16 9.78 1.40 5.07
CA SER A 16 8.80 1.27 3.97
C SER A 16 8.94 -0.02 3.14
N SER A 17 10.14 -0.60 3.08
CA SER A 17 10.42 -1.84 2.34
C SER A 17 9.63 -3.05 2.83
N LYS A 18 9.33 -3.11 4.14
CA LYS A 18 8.53 -4.20 4.73
C LYS A 18 7.07 -4.10 4.31
N VAL A 19 6.53 -2.89 4.30
CA VAL A 19 5.13 -2.61 3.95
C VAL A 19 4.85 -3.03 2.50
N VAL A 20 5.75 -2.68 1.58
CA VAL A 20 5.63 -3.08 0.17
C VAL A 20 5.71 -4.60 0.01
N GLY A 21 6.55 -5.26 0.81
CA GLY A 21 6.72 -6.72 0.80
C GLY A 21 5.48 -7.46 1.31
N ASP A 22 4.94 -7.04 2.46
CA ASP A 22 3.74 -7.64 3.05
C ASP A 22 2.53 -7.48 2.11
N LEU A 23 2.35 -6.29 1.53
CA LEU A 23 1.30 -6.06 0.53
C LEU A 23 1.49 -6.93 -0.72
N ALA A 24 2.72 -7.04 -1.24
CA ALA A 24 2.97 -7.87 -2.41
C ALA A 24 2.67 -9.34 -2.13
N LEU A 25 2.99 -9.85 -0.94
CA LEU A 25 2.67 -11.21 -0.54
C LEU A 25 1.15 -11.44 -0.46
N ALA A 26 0.42 -10.49 0.13
CA ALA A 26 -1.04 -10.54 0.22
C ALA A 26 -1.69 -10.57 -1.16
N LEU A 27 -1.24 -9.71 -2.08
CA LEU A 27 -1.75 -9.67 -3.46
C LEU A 27 -1.47 -10.95 -4.23
N VAL A 28 -0.27 -11.52 -4.10
CA VAL A 28 0.09 -12.79 -4.73
C VAL A 28 -0.73 -13.94 -4.16
N GLY A 29 -0.94 -13.97 -2.84
CA GLY A 29 -1.77 -14.98 -2.17
C GLY A 29 -3.25 -14.90 -2.58
N ALA A 30 -3.76 -13.70 -2.78
CA ALA A 30 -5.13 -13.47 -3.26
C ALA A 30 -5.29 -13.65 -4.78
N GLY A 31 -4.18 -13.74 -5.54
CA GLY A 31 -4.21 -13.76 -7.01
C GLY A 31 -4.65 -12.43 -7.63
N VAL A 32 -4.50 -11.32 -6.88
CA VAL A 32 -5.05 -10.00 -7.22
C VAL A 32 -3.94 -9.15 -7.82
N SER A 33 -4.26 -8.45 -8.91
CA SER A 33 -3.32 -7.50 -9.49
C SER A 33 -3.28 -6.22 -8.66
N ALA A 34 -2.13 -5.55 -8.64
CA ALA A 34 -1.97 -4.33 -7.85
C ALA A 34 -2.95 -3.24 -8.32
N ASP A 35 -3.27 -3.15 -9.62
CA ASP A 35 -4.26 -2.22 -10.17
C ASP A 35 -5.68 -2.52 -9.67
N GLU A 36 -6.03 -3.80 -9.54
CA GLU A 36 -7.32 -4.24 -9.01
C GLU A 36 -7.46 -3.93 -7.52
N PHE A 37 -6.36 -4.09 -6.77
CA PHE A 37 -6.26 -3.61 -5.40
C PHE A 37 -6.37 -2.08 -5.30
N ALA A 38 -5.74 -1.33 -6.20
CA ALA A 38 -5.85 0.12 -6.22
C ALA A 38 -7.25 0.62 -6.56
N ALA A 39 -7.99 -0.15 -7.35
CA ALA A 39 -9.38 0.13 -7.67
C ALA A 39 -10.28 -0.03 -6.43
N ASP A 40 -10.06 -1.09 -5.63
CA ASP A 40 -10.94 -1.44 -4.51
C ASP A 40 -10.21 -2.14 -3.35
N PRO A 41 -9.40 -1.41 -2.56
CA PRO A 41 -8.57 -2.01 -1.52
C PRO A 41 -9.39 -2.57 -0.34
N GLU A 42 -10.58 -2.03 -0.08
CA GLU A 42 -11.51 -2.44 0.98
C GLU A 42 -12.01 -3.88 0.83
N ARG A 43 -11.97 -4.42 -0.40
CA ARG A 43 -12.40 -5.80 -0.69
C ARG A 43 -11.35 -6.85 -0.35
N PHE A 44 -10.14 -6.43 0.01
CA PHE A 44 -9.01 -7.32 0.26
C PHE A 44 -8.53 -7.19 1.71
N ASP A 45 -7.98 -8.28 2.25
CA ASP A 45 -7.34 -8.24 3.57
C ASP A 45 -6.03 -7.45 3.50
N ILE A 46 -6.05 -6.24 4.05
CA ILE A 46 -4.90 -5.35 4.10
C ILE A 46 -4.10 -5.65 5.39
N PRO A 47 -2.80 -5.99 5.30
CA PRO A 47 -1.99 -6.19 6.49
C PRO A 47 -1.91 -4.94 7.36
N ASP A 48 -1.86 -5.12 8.69
CA ASP A 48 -1.76 -4.01 9.66
C ASP A 48 -0.54 -3.10 9.39
N SER A 49 0.57 -3.65 8.89
CA SER A 49 1.76 -2.88 8.52
C SER A 49 1.48 -1.88 7.40
N VAL A 50 0.57 -2.21 6.47
CA VAL A 50 0.13 -1.33 5.38
C VAL A 50 -0.86 -0.30 5.88
N ILE A 51 -1.80 -0.69 6.73
CA ILE A 51 -2.75 0.25 7.36
C ILE A 51 -2.00 1.27 8.23
N GLY A 52 -1.07 0.84 9.07
CA GLY A 52 -0.24 1.73 9.88
C GLY A 52 0.58 2.71 9.03
N PHE A 53 1.14 2.23 7.93
CA PHE A 53 1.78 3.11 6.94
C PHE A 53 0.80 4.15 6.39
N LEU A 54 -0.37 3.75 5.90
CA LEU A 54 -1.38 4.67 5.34
C LEU A 54 -1.94 5.65 6.38
N ARG A 55 -1.95 5.28 7.66
CA ARG A 55 -2.29 6.17 8.78
C ARG A 55 -1.21 7.22 9.08
N GLY A 56 -0.01 7.07 8.51
CA GLY A 56 1.11 7.97 8.75
C GLY A 56 1.99 7.58 9.94
N GLU A 57 1.89 6.34 10.44
CA GLU A 57 2.73 5.86 11.56
C GLU A 57 4.23 5.85 11.20
N LEU A 58 4.54 5.82 9.90
CA LEU A 58 5.91 5.88 9.37
C LEU A 58 6.29 7.26 8.81
N GLY A 59 5.44 8.27 9.05
CA GLY A 59 5.57 9.62 8.50
C GLY A 59 4.92 9.80 7.13
N ASP A 60 4.96 11.04 6.63
CA ASP A 60 4.37 11.39 5.35
C ASP A 60 5.33 11.16 4.18
N PRO A 61 4.89 10.49 3.10
CA PRO A 61 5.68 10.36 1.89
C PRO A 61 5.91 11.76 1.27
N PRO A 62 7.14 12.08 0.82
CA PRO A 62 7.46 13.39 0.24
C PRO A 62 6.69 13.67 -1.07
N GLY A 63 6.18 12.63 -1.73
CA GLY A 63 5.32 12.73 -2.92
C GLY A 63 3.83 12.90 -2.62
N GLY A 64 3.45 12.99 -1.35
CA GLY A 64 2.05 12.94 -0.92
C GLY A 64 1.50 11.52 -0.95
N TRP A 65 0.28 11.37 -0.42
CA TRP A 65 -0.38 10.08 -0.31
C TRP A 65 -1.02 9.66 -1.64
N PRO A 66 -1.01 8.35 -1.97
CA PRO A 66 -1.70 7.84 -3.15
C PRO A 66 -3.22 7.88 -2.92
N GLU A 67 -3.84 8.99 -3.26
CA GLU A 67 -5.31 9.11 -3.31
C GLU A 67 -5.84 8.66 -4.68
N PRO A 68 -7.00 7.98 -4.75
CA PRO A 68 -7.95 7.69 -3.67
C PRO A 68 -7.64 6.42 -2.86
N LEU A 69 -6.52 5.74 -3.14
CA LEU A 69 -6.20 4.44 -2.53
C LEU A 69 -6.10 4.53 -1.00
N ARG A 70 -5.46 5.57 -0.47
CA ARG A 70 -5.36 5.78 0.98
C ARG A 70 -6.73 5.95 1.62
N SER A 71 -7.57 6.85 1.08
CA SER A 71 -8.90 7.09 1.64
C SER A 71 -9.75 5.82 1.64
N LYS A 72 -9.70 5.03 0.55
CA LYS A 72 -10.41 3.75 0.47
C LYS A 72 -9.87 2.71 1.45
N ALA A 73 -8.55 2.53 1.50
CA ALA A 73 -7.93 1.56 2.41
C ALA A 73 -8.11 1.91 3.90
N LEU A 74 -8.52 3.14 4.25
CA LEU A 74 -8.77 3.60 5.61
C LEU A 74 -10.26 3.81 5.95
N ALA A 75 -11.16 3.67 4.97
CA ALA A 75 -12.60 3.81 5.17
C ALA A 75 -13.17 2.61 5.95
#